data_AF-A0A1X6NET9-F1
#
_entry.id   AF-A0A1X6NET9-F1
#
_cell.length_a   1.000
_cell.length_b   1.000
_cell.length_c   1.000
_cell.angle_alpha   90.00
_cell.angle_beta   90.00
_cell.angle_gamma   90.00
#
_symmetry.space_group_name_H-M   'P 1'
#
loop_
_entity.id
_entity.type
_entity.pdbx_description
1 polymer ?
#
loop_
_entity_poly.entity_id
_entity_poly.type
_entity_poly.pdbx_seq_one_letter_code
_entity_poly.pdbx_strand_id
1 'polypeptide(L)'
;MTLRECQDPTDPSTLRHGVQEDFVIFYASRDECGNLWCPDCVAVESRVKNAFGRDDGRSAVIVYVGQRPEWKSLSNPFRADPWKVESIPTIIKVRDGARLVDKDIEHSLASFLE
;
A
#
# COMPACT_ATOMS: atom_id res chain seq x y z
N MET A 1 5.51 16.48 5.11
CA MET A 1 6.06 15.21 5.67
C MET A 1 4.98 14.13 5.58
N THR A 2 5.15 12.87 5.15
CA THR A 2 6.29 12.06 4.70
C THR A 2 5.66 10.77 4.17
N LEU A 3 5.60 10.54 2.85
CA LEU A 3 5.28 9.21 2.34
C LEU A 3 6.33 8.25 2.91
N ARG A 4 5.91 7.35 3.79
CA ARG A 4 6.82 6.45 4.51
C ARG A 4 6.79 5.09 3.84
N GLU A 5 7.94 4.56 3.50
CA GLU A 5 8.05 3.16 3.07
C GLU A 5 8.37 2.32 4.30
N CYS A 6 7.57 1.28 4.55
CA CYS A 6 7.88 0.29 5.57
C CYS A 6 9.08 -0.53 5.08
N GLN A 7 10.24 -0.31 5.71
CA GLN A 7 11.49 -0.99 5.34
C GLN A 7 11.48 -2.49 5.69
N ASP A 8 10.56 -2.94 6.55
CA ASP A 8 10.44 -4.32 7.00
C ASP A 8 9.04 -4.90 6.67
N PRO A 9 8.91 -5.69 5.58
CA PRO A 9 7.63 -6.29 5.17
C PRO A 9 7.14 -7.41 6.10
N THR A 10 7.97 -7.86 7.03
CA THR A 10 7.73 -9.05 7.87
C THR A 10 7.27 -8.77 9.28
N ASP A 11 7.28 -7.51 9.73
CA ASP A 11 6.84 -7.19 11.09
C ASP A 11 5.53 -6.38 11.08
N PRO A 12 4.36 -7.05 11.08
CA PRO A 12 3.07 -6.39 11.25
C PRO A 12 2.94 -5.69 12.62
N SER A 13 3.87 -5.96 13.55
CA SER A 13 3.92 -5.31 14.87
C SER A 13 4.23 -3.82 14.76
N THR A 14 5.00 -3.40 13.73
CA THR A 14 5.29 -1.99 13.46
C THR A 14 4.06 -1.22 13.00
N LEU A 15 3.14 -1.87 12.27
CA LEU A 15 1.83 -1.30 11.93
C LEU A 15 0.87 -1.31 13.14
N ARG A 16 0.93 -2.35 13.99
CA ARG A 16 0.08 -2.48 15.19
C ARG A 16 0.41 -1.48 16.31
N HIS A 17 1.66 -1.02 16.41
CA HIS A 17 2.06 -0.03 17.43
C HIS A 17 1.73 1.42 17.06
N GLY A 18 1.09 1.65 15.92
CA GLY A 18 0.59 2.96 15.52
C GLY A 18 1.07 3.33 14.13
N VAL A 19 0.35 2.86 13.11
CA VAL A 19 0.21 3.64 11.88
C VAL A 19 -0.37 4.99 12.32
N GLN A 20 0.47 6.02 12.35
CA GLN A 20 0.04 7.42 12.55
C GLN A 20 -0.48 8.00 11.23
N GLU A 21 -0.30 7.25 10.15
CA GLU A 21 -0.72 7.56 8.81
C GLU A 21 -2.22 7.33 8.62
N ASP A 22 -2.84 8.20 7.84
CA ASP A 22 -4.27 8.10 7.56
C ASP A 22 -4.56 6.98 6.54
N PHE A 23 -3.54 6.61 5.75
CA PHE A 23 -3.63 5.64 4.66
C PHE A 23 -2.51 4.59 4.72
N VAL A 24 -2.85 3.34 4.40
CA VAL A 24 -1.93 2.22 4.25
C VAL A 24 -2.03 1.69 2.83
N ILE A 25 -0.90 1.55 2.14
CA ILE A 25 -0.84 1.18 0.73
C ILE A 25 -0.06 -0.12 0.62
N PHE A 26 -0.70 -1.16 0.12
CA PHE A 26 -0.11 -2.47 -0.13
C PHE A 26 0.40 -2.55 -1.57
N TYR A 27 1.70 -2.74 -1.71
CA TYR A 27 2.39 -2.91 -2.99
C TYR A 27 3.10 -4.25 -3.11
N ALA A 28 3.30 -4.65 -4.38
CA ALA A 28 4.22 -5.71 -4.74
C ALA A 28 5.64 -5.39 -4.25
N SER A 29 6.40 -6.37 -3.75
CA SER A 29 7.83 -6.14 -3.51
C SER A 29 8.59 -5.75 -4.78
N ARG A 30 9.73 -5.12 -4.58
CA ARG A 30 10.68 -4.85 -5.66
C ARG A 30 11.37 -6.15 -6.08
N ASP A 31 11.54 -6.30 -7.39
CA ASP A 31 12.31 -7.38 -8.02
C ASP A 31 13.82 -7.08 -7.92
N GLU A 32 14.68 -7.94 -8.47
CA GLU A 32 16.14 -7.79 -8.45
C GLU A 32 16.62 -6.49 -9.13
N CYS A 33 15.83 -5.99 -10.08
CA CYS A 33 16.07 -4.69 -10.73
C CYS A 33 15.62 -3.47 -9.89
N GLY A 34 15.06 -3.67 -8.68
CA GLY A 34 14.55 -2.59 -7.83
C GLY A 34 13.17 -2.05 -8.25
N ASN A 35 12.53 -2.67 -9.24
CA ASN A 35 11.20 -2.27 -9.74
C ASN A 35 10.10 -3.17 -9.16
N LEU A 36 8.91 -2.61 -8.93
CA LEU A 36 7.73 -3.40 -8.54
C LEU A 36 7.45 -4.45 -9.62
N TRP A 37 7.31 -5.73 -9.22
CA TRP A 37 7.03 -6.80 -10.19
C TRP A 37 5.62 -6.74 -10.79
N CYS A 38 4.74 -5.92 -10.22
CA CYS A 38 3.35 -5.74 -10.67
C CYS A 38 3.22 -4.46 -11.52
N PRO A 39 2.75 -4.55 -12.78
CA PRO A 39 2.63 -3.39 -13.66
C PRO A 39 1.62 -2.37 -13.16
N ASP A 40 0.49 -2.80 -12.60
CA ASP A 40 -0.52 -1.90 -12.03
C ASP A 40 0.04 -1.11 -10.84
N CYS A 41 0.86 -1.76 -9.99
CA CYS A 41 1.55 -1.08 -8.89
C CYS A 41 2.49 0.03 -9.40
N VAL A 42 3.23 -0.18 -10.50
CA VAL A 42 4.11 0.84 -11.10
C VAL A 42 3.30 2.03 -11.63
N ALA A 43 2.16 1.76 -12.27
CA ALA A 43 1.28 2.80 -12.82
C ALA A 43 0.74 3.71 -11.70
N VAL A 44 0.26 3.12 -10.60
CA VAL A 44 -0.27 3.89 -9.46
C VAL A 44 0.81 4.51 -8.59
N GLU A 45 2.05 3.97 -8.58
CA GLU A 45 3.14 4.48 -7.72
C GLU A 45 3.37 5.97 -7.96
N SER A 46 3.41 6.40 -9.23
CA SER A 46 3.59 7.80 -9.59
C SER A 46 2.44 8.69 -9.10
N ARG A 47 1.20 8.18 -9.14
CA ARG A 47 0.01 8.90 -8.66
C ARG A 47 0.03 9.05 -7.15
N VAL A 48 0.31 7.96 -6.44
CA VAL A 48 0.45 7.91 -4.99
C VAL A 48 1.56 8.86 -4.54
N LYS A 49 2.76 8.77 -5.13
CA LYS A 49 3.87 9.69 -4.81
C LYS A 49 3.49 11.14 -5.06
N ASN A 50 2.76 11.46 -6.12
CA ASN A 50 2.31 12.82 -6.38
C ASN A 50 1.24 13.30 -5.38
N ALA A 51 0.34 12.41 -4.95
CA ALA A 51 -0.76 12.75 -4.06
C ALA A 51 -0.29 12.89 -2.60
N PHE A 52 0.53 11.96 -2.12
CA PHE A 52 1.03 11.92 -0.74
C PHE A 52 2.42 12.55 -0.57
N GLY A 53 3.14 12.84 -1.66
CA GLY A 53 4.45 13.49 -1.62
C GLY A 53 4.40 15.01 -1.53
N ARG A 54 3.21 15.61 -1.62
CA ARG A 54 3.01 17.06 -1.39
C ARG A 54 3.05 17.35 0.12
N ASP A 55 3.53 18.53 0.49
CA ASP A 55 3.68 18.89 1.91
C ASP A 55 2.34 19.02 2.66
N ASP A 56 1.27 19.30 1.92
CA ASP A 56 -0.13 19.30 2.36
C ASP A 56 -0.83 17.95 2.17
N GLY A 57 -0.10 16.93 1.70
CA GLY A 57 -0.61 15.60 1.47
C GLY A 57 -0.98 14.89 2.77
N ARG A 58 -1.94 13.97 2.69
CA ARG A 58 -2.29 13.09 3.81
C ARG A 58 -1.08 12.19 4.14
N SER A 59 -0.99 11.74 5.39
CA SER A 59 0.04 10.79 5.81
C SER A 59 -0.30 9.39 5.26
N ALA A 60 0.66 8.75 4.59
CA ALA A 60 0.50 7.41 4.04
C ALA A 60 1.75 6.55 4.20
N VAL A 61 1.54 5.26 4.45
CA VAL A 61 2.60 4.26 4.56
C VAL A 61 2.48 3.22 3.44
N ILE A 62 3.60 2.92 2.79
CA ILE A 62 3.71 1.85 1.79
C ILE A 62 4.20 0.58 2.48
N VAL A 63 3.49 -0.52 2.26
CA VAL A 63 3.77 -1.85 2.79
C VAL A 63 3.97 -2.80 1.63
N TYR A 64 5.11 -3.49 1.62
CA TYR A 64 5.44 -4.47 0.60
C TYR A 64 4.94 -5.86 1.00
N VAL A 65 4.11 -6.49 0.16
CA VAL A 65 3.48 -7.78 0.49
C VAL A 65 4.36 -9.00 0.23
N GLY A 66 5.58 -8.79 -0.25
CA GLY A 66 6.50 -9.85 -0.66
C GLY A 66 6.56 -10.05 -2.18
N GLN A 67 7.30 -11.09 -2.58
CA GLN A 67 7.45 -11.49 -3.98
C GLN A 67 6.16 -12.15 -4.51
N ARG A 68 6.01 -12.20 -5.84
CA ARG A 68 4.86 -12.83 -6.51
C ARG A 68 4.47 -14.23 -5.98
N PRO A 69 5.40 -15.18 -5.73
CA PRO A 69 5.03 -16.49 -5.17
C PRO A 69 4.52 -16.40 -3.73
N GLU A 70 5.07 -15.51 -2.91
CA GLU A 70 4.64 -15.29 -1.52
C GLU A 70 3.24 -14.66 -1.47
N TRP A 71 2.97 -13.70 -2.35
CA TRP A 71 1.65 -13.07 -2.48
C TRP A 71 0.57 -14.04 -2.93
N LYS A 72 0.88 -14.93 -3.88
CA LYS A 72 -0.05 -15.96 -4.35
C LYS A 72 -0.38 -17.00 -3.27
N SER A 73 0.48 -17.16 -2.27
CA SER A 73 0.24 -18.08 -1.17
C SER A 73 -0.94 -17.63 -0.32
N LEU A 74 -1.84 -18.55 0.01
CA LEU A 74 -2.94 -18.30 0.95
C LEU A 74 -2.46 -18.07 2.38
N SER A 75 -1.24 -18.51 2.70
CA SER A 75 -0.60 -18.29 4.01
C SER A 75 -0.03 -16.89 4.18
N ASN A 76 -0.21 -15.99 3.20
CA ASN A 76 0.31 -14.64 3.28
C ASN A 76 -0.42 -13.85 4.40
N PRO A 77 0.30 -13.26 5.38
CA PRO A 77 -0.30 -12.56 6.50
C PRO A 77 -1.15 -11.34 6.08
N PHE A 78 -0.87 -10.74 4.92
CA PHE A 78 -1.62 -9.59 4.40
C PHE A 78 -2.98 -9.99 3.81
N ARG A 79 -3.14 -11.25 3.38
CA ARG A 79 -4.41 -11.80 2.91
C ARG A 79 -5.34 -12.21 4.06
N ALA A 80 -4.79 -12.32 5.27
CA ALA A 80 -5.51 -12.64 6.49
C ALA A 80 -5.91 -11.38 7.28
N ASP A 81 -6.60 -11.59 8.40
CA ASP A 81 -6.96 -10.53 9.34
C ASP A 81 -5.68 -9.90 9.95
N PRO A 82 -5.60 -8.56 10.12
CA PRO A 82 -6.69 -7.58 10.00
C PRO A 82 -6.87 -6.93 8.61
N TRP A 83 -5.95 -7.13 7.67
CA TRP A 83 -5.90 -6.34 6.44
C TRP A 83 -6.79 -6.90 5.32
N LYS A 84 -6.89 -8.23 5.22
CA LYS A 84 -7.72 -8.94 4.21
C LYS A 84 -7.52 -8.37 2.80
N VAL A 85 -6.27 -8.17 2.41
CA VAL A 85 -5.91 -7.65 1.09
C VAL A 85 -6.11 -8.78 0.08
N GLU A 86 -7.01 -8.60 -0.88
CA GLU A 86 -7.32 -9.64 -1.88
C GLU A 86 -6.48 -9.46 -3.15
N SER A 87 -6.23 -8.20 -3.51
CA SER A 87 -5.53 -7.77 -4.73
C SER A 87 -4.47 -6.72 -4.41
N ILE A 88 -3.50 -6.54 -5.30
CA ILE A 88 -2.54 -5.44 -5.24
C ILE A 88 -2.55 -4.72 -6.59
N PRO A 89 -2.36 -3.40 -6.63
CA PRO A 89 -2.21 -2.48 -5.50
C PRO A 89 -3.52 -2.31 -4.69
N THR A 90 -3.42 -2.12 -3.37
CA THR A 90 -4.59 -1.81 -2.50
C THR A 90 -4.27 -0.69 -1.52
N ILE A 91 -5.16 0.27 -1.37
CA ILE A 91 -5.06 1.37 -0.42
C ILE A 91 -6.18 1.24 0.60
N ILE A 92 -5.85 1.30 1.89
CA ILE A 92 -6.80 1.23 2.99
C ILE A 92 -6.71 2.52 3.81
N LYS A 93 -7.85 3.18 4.02
CA LYS A 93 -7.98 4.36 4.89
C LYS A 93 -8.16 3.88 6.33
N VAL A 94 -7.19 4.15 7.19
CA VAL A 94 -7.17 3.67 8.59
C VAL A 94 -8.34 4.24 9.40
N ARG A 95 -8.73 5.49 9.11
CA ARG A 95 -9.81 6.18 9.83
C ARG A 95 -11.19 5.56 9.62
N ASP A 96 -11.51 5.14 8.40
CA ASP A 96 -12.87 4.74 8.00
C ASP A 96 -12.96 3.25 7.60
N GLY A 97 -11.82 2.59 7.38
CA GLY A 97 -11.76 1.22 6.85
C GLY A 97 -12.08 1.15 5.35
N ALA A 98 -12.27 2.29 4.69
CA ALA A 98 -12.48 2.37 3.25
C ALA A 98 -11.28 1.81 2.48
N ARG A 99 -11.54 1.13 1.36
CA ARG A 99 -10.50 0.46 0.57
C ARG A 99 -10.64 0.79 -0.91
N LEU A 100 -9.51 1.03 -1.56
CA LEU A 100 -9.38 1.16 -3.01
C LEU A 100 -8.46 0.04 -3.51
N VAL A 101 -8.83 -0.60 -4.60
CA VAL A 101 -8.11 -1.77 -5.14
C VAL A 101 -7.84 -1.57 -6.62
N ASP A 102 -6.74 -2.16 -7.10
CA ASP A 102 -6.45 -2.28 -8.53
C ASP A 102 -6.45 -0.91 -9.26
N LYS A 103 -7.10 -0.82 -10.43
CA LYS A 103 -7.17 0.37 -11.26
C LYS A 103 -8.11 1.47 -10.74
N ASP A 104 -8.99 1.16 -9.79
CA ASP A 104 -9.81 2.21 -9.15
C ASP A 104 -8.93 3.25 -8.44
N ILE A 105 -7.73 2.85 -8.01
CA ILE A 105 -6.75 3.79 -7.45
C ILE A 105 -6.35 4.85 -8.50
N GLU A 106 -6.23 4.50 -9.78
CA GLU A 106 -5.81 5.48 -10.80
C GLU A 106 -6.83 6.60 -11.00
N HIS A 107 -8.12 6.28 -10.89
CA HIS A 107 -9.22 7.19 -11.16
C HIS A 107 -9.78 7.86 -9.90
N SER A 108 -9.86 7.13 -8.79
CA SER A 108 -10.54 7.57 -7.57
C SER A 108 -9.60 7.96 -6.43
N LEU A 109 -8.28 7.85 -6.59
CA LEU A 109 -7.32 8.27 -5.55
C LEU A 109 -7.52 9.73 -5.13
N ALA A 110 -7.74 10.66 -6.06
CA ALA A 110 -7.91 12.07 -5.72
C ALA A 110 -9.13 12.30 -4.81
N SER A 111 -10.28 11.72 -5.17
CA SER A 111 -11.52 11.83 -4.39
C SER A 111 -11.46 11.06 -3.07
N PHE A 112 -10.61 10.04 -2.97
CA PHE A 112 -10.44 9.26 -1.75
C PHE A 112 -9.63 9.99 -0.67
N LEU A 113 -8.83 10.96 -1.09
CA LEU A 113 -7.98 11.78 -0.23
C LEU A 113 -8.68 13.01 0.35
N GLU A 114 -9.75 13.48 -0.30
CA GLU A 114 -10.71 14.44 0.30
C GLU A 114 -11.21 13.89 1.65
#